data_AF-A0A085FKW9-F1
#
_entry.id   AF-A0A085FKW9-F1
#
_cell.length_a   1.000
_cell.length_b   1.000
_cell.length_c   1.000
_cell.angle_alpha   90.00
_cell.angle_beta   90.00
_cell.angle_gamma   90.00
#
_symmetry.space_group_name_H-M   'P 1'
#
loop_
_entity.id
_entity.type
_entity.pdbx_description
1 polymer ?
#
loop_
_entity_poly.entity_id
_entity_poly.type
_entity_poly.pdbx_seq_one_letter_code
_entity_poly.pdbx_strand_id
1 'polypeptide(L)'
;MWHDIRALNATASSLVALVVLACIGSGVWWLSQLPMFSLRAVTVESMYQLPLRHVNELTVRNGVIGKIRGNFFTTDLEGVRATFETVPWVRRATVRREWPDQLIVEVEEHEALGTWGEDGRLLSVKGDVFTANLAEADDDHELPAFSGPRGSEKEVLARFTELRSLFAPVQLAPMALSLSDRYAWTVKLDNGMSVALGREQDKDTLKKRVQRLVGVYPQLVARLQEGRIDTIDMRYPNGLALSSALLSVPDDASKPVKPVKKKPNQPNKTTKQT
;
A
#
# COMPACT_ATOMS: atom_id res chain seq x y z
N MET A 1 -22.42 1.90 -71.87
CA MET A 1 -22.30 0.85 -70.83
C MET A 1 -22.76 -0.51 -71.32
N TRP A 2 -23.93 -0.65 -71.97
CA TRP A 2 -24.47 -1.95 -72.40
C TRP A 2 -23.80 -2.61 -73.62
N HIS A 3 -22.86 -1.93 -74.28
CA HIS A 3 -22.15 -2.43 -75.46
C HIS A 3 -20.69 -2.84 -75.18
N ASP A 4 -20.20 -2.69 -73.95
CA ASP A 4 -18.85 -3.12 -73.57
C ASP A 4 -18.91 -4.40 -72.72
N ILE A 5 -18.66 -5.53 -73.39
CA ILE A 5 -18.68 -6.87 -72.79
C ILE A 5 -17.64 -6.99 -71.65
N ARG A 6 -16.52 -6.26 -71.74
CA ARG A 6 -15.48 -6.29 -70.70
C ARG A 6 -15.94 -5.56 -69.45
N ALA A 7 -16.56 -4.39 -69.61
CA ALA A 7 -17.12 -3.64 -68.49
C ALA A 7 -18.26 -4.42 -67.81
N LEU A 8 -19.14 -5.06 -68.59
CA LEU A 8 -20.23 -5.88 -68.06
C LEU A 8 -19.70 -7.09 -67.25
N ASN A 9 -18.75 -7.85 -67.81
CA ASN A 9 -18.14 -8.98 -67.11
C ASN A 9 -17.39 -8.56 -65.85
N ALA A 10 -16.66 -7.44 -65.87
CA ALA A 10 -15.99 -6.91 -64.69
C ALA A 10 -16.98 -6.60 -63.57
N THR A 11 -18.08 -5.91 -63.87
CA THR A 11 -19.13 -5.62 -62.87
C THR A 11 -19.80 -6.88 -62.33
N ALA A 12 -20.08 -7.86 -63.19
CA ALA A 12 -20.65 -9.14 -62.78
C ALA A 12 -19.70 -9.91 -61.85
N SER A 13 -18.42 -10.01 -62.21
CA SER A 13 -17.40 -10.65 -61.37
C SER A 13 -17.22 -9.94 -60.02
N SER A 14 -17.25 -8.60 -59.98
CA SER A 14 -17.20 -7.84 -58.73
C SER A 14 -18.41 -8.10 -57.84
N LEU A 15 -19.62 -8.16 -58.42
CA LEU A 15 -20.84 -8.48 -57.68
C LEU A 15 -20.80 -9.92 -57.12
N VAL A 16 -20.38 -10.88 -57.94
CA VAL A 16 -20.21 -12.28 -57.48
C VAL A 16 -19.18 -12.35 -56.35
N ALA A 17 -18.04 -11.66 -56.47
CA ALA A 17 -17.02 -11.63 -55.42
C ALA A 17 -17.57 -11.04 -54.11
N LEU A 18 -18.34 -9.95 -54.18
CA LEU A 18 -18.98 -9.35 -53.00
C LEU A 18 -20.00 -10.29 -52.35
N VAL A 19 -20.82 -10.97 -53.15
CA VAL A 19 -21.79 -11.96 -52.63
C VAL A 19 -21.06 -13.13 -51.97
N VAL A 20 -19.99 -13.65 -52.60
CA VAL A 20 -19.18 -14.73 -52.02
C VAL A 20 -18.57 -14.29 -50.69
N LEU A 21 -18.01 -13.08 -50.60
CA LEU A 21 -17.48 -12.53 -49.35
C LEU A 21 -18.56 -12.39 -48.27
N ALA A 22 -19.76 -11.92 -48.64
CA ALA A 22 -20.89 -11.79 -47.72
C ALA A 22 -21.38 -13.17 -47.22
N CYS A 23 -21.44 -14.17 -48.09
CA CYS A 23 -21.79 -15.55 -47.72
C CYS A 23 -20.74 -16.18 -46.78
N ILE A 24 -19.44 -15.99 -47.07
CA ILE A 24 -18.37 -16.45 -46.19
C ILE A 24 -18.45 -15.76 -44.83
N GLY A 25 -18.61 -14.44 -44.80
CA GLY A 25 -18.74 -13.68 -43.56
C GLY A 25 -19.94 -14.13 -42.71
N SER A 26 -21.09 -14.34 -43.35
CA SER A 26 -22.31 -14.82 -42.69
C SER A 26 -22.15 -16.25 -42.17
N GLY A 27 -21.50 -17.12 -42.96
CA GLY A 27 -21.20 -18.50 -42.55
C GLY A 27 -20.28 -18.57 -41.34
N VAL A 28 -19.21 -17.76 -41.32
CA VAL A 28 -18.29 -17.65 -40.16
C VAL A 28 -19.02 -17.10 -38.94
N TRP A 29 -19.85 -16.08 -39.12
CA TRP A 29 -20.64 -15.49 -38.04
C TRP A 29 -21.63 -16.50 -37.43
N TRP A 30 -22.35 -17.24 -38.28
CA TRP A 30 -23.25 -18.31 -37.84
C TRP A 30 -22.50 -19.45 -37.12
N LEU A 31 -21.36 -19.88 -37.66
CA LEU A 31 -20.52 -20.91 -37.05
C LEU A 31 -20.00 -20.47 -35.66
N SER A 32 -19.65 -19.19 -35.50
CA SER A 32 -19.18 -18.64 -34.22
C SER A 32 -20.25 -18.63 -33.13
N GLN A 33 -21.53 -18.72 -33.51
CA GLN A 33 -22.66 -18.74 -32.57
C GLN A 33 -23.11 -20.15 -32.18
N LEU A 34 -22.43 -21.18 -32.65
CA LEU A 34 -22.77 -22.55 -32.28
C LEU A 34 -22.70 -22.72 -30.74
N PRO A 35 -23.61 -23.53 -30.16
CA PRO A 35 -23.70 -23.73 -28.70
C PRO A 35 -22.48 -24.43 -28.10
N MET A 36 -21.55 -24.92 -28.93
CA MET A 36 -20.26 -25.43 -28.47
C MET A 36 -19.30 -24.31 -28.02
N PHE A 37 -19.52 -23.06 -28.44
CA PHE A 37 -18.69 -21.91 -28.08
C PHE A 37 -19.29 -21.07 -26.95
N SER A 38 -20.48 -21.42 -26.44
CA SER A 38 -21.04 -20.75 -25.27
C SER A 38 -20.13 -21.00 -24.06
N LEU A 39 -19.74 -19.95 -23.34
CA LEU A 39 -18.88 -20.11 -22.16
C LEU A 39 -19.57 -20.99 -21.11
N ARG A 40 -18.93 -22.10 -20.73
CA ARG A 40 -19.46 -23.05 -19.75
C ARG A 40 -18.75 -23.00 -18.41
N ALA A 41 -17.46 -22.68 -18.42
CA ALA A 41 -16.64 -22.65 -17.22
C ALA A 41 -15.80 -21.37 -17.15
N VAL A 42 -15.67 -20.86 -15.94
CA VAL A 42 -14.68 -19.85 -15.57
C VAL A 42 -13.88 -20.43 -14.42
N THR A 43 -12.63 -20.80 -14.70
CA THR A 43 -11.73 -21.38 -13.71
C THR A 43 -10.89 -20.27 -13.13
N VAL A 44 -10.83 -20.20 -11.80
CA VAL A 44 -9.99 -19.25 -11.08
C VAL A 44 -8.72 -19.97 -10.67
N GLU A 45 -7.58 -19.45 -11.11
CA GLU A 45 -6.26 -19.96 -10.80
C GLU A 45 -5.48 -18.93 -9.97
N SER A 46 -4.55 -19.44 -9.18
CA SER A 46 -3.59 -18.60 -8.48
C SER A 46 -2.56 -18.04 -9.43
N MET A 47 -2.33 -16.72 -9.36
CA MET A 47 -1.17 -16.11 -9.99
C MET A 47 0.10 -16.43 -9.18
N TYR A 48 1.17 -16.82 -9.88
CA TYR A 48 2.46 -17.16 -9.28
C TYR A 48 2.44 -18.36 -8.30
N GLN A 49 1.40 -19.20 -8.33
CA GLN A 49 1.28 -20.38 -7.45
C GLN A 49 1.23 -20.04 -5.95
N LEU A 50 0.83 -18.81 -5.62
CA LEU A 50 0.59 -18.36 -4.26
C LEU A 50 -0.78 -18.87 -3.75
N PRO A 51 -0.90 -19.36 -2.51
CA PRO A 51 -2.19 -19.83 -2.01
C PRO A 51 -3.20 -18.68 -1.95
N LEU A 52 -4.39 -18.91 -2.49
CA LEU A 52 -5.53 -18.01 -2.35
C LEU A 52 -6.18 -18.25 -0.98
N ARG A 53 -6.18 -17.25 -0.12
CA ARG A 53 -6.73 -17.35 1.25
C ARG A 53 -8.15 -16.81 1.31
N HIS A 54 -8.41 -15.71 0.61
CA HIS A 54 -9.66 -14.95 0.76
C HIS A 54 -10.55 -15.01 -0.47
N VAL A 55 -9.98 -15.20 -1.67
CA VAL A 55 -10.73 -15.33 -2.92
C VAL A 55 -11.17 -16.78 -3.07
N ASN A 56 -12.38 -17.08 -2.58
CA ASN A 56 -13.01 -18.38 -2.81
C ASN A 56 -13.85 -18.39 -4.10
N GLU A 57 -14.07 -19.61 -4.63
CA GLU A 57 -14.85 -19.82 -5.84
C GLU A 57 -16.29 -19.29 -5.72
N LEU A 58 -16.89 -19.35 -4.52
CA LEU A 58 -18.25 -18.88 -4.26
C LEU A 58 -18.40 -17.36 -4.40
N THR A 59 -17.43 -16.58 -3.91
CA THR A 59 -17.42 -15.11 -4.01
C THR A 59 -17.29 -14.68 -5.46
N VAL A 60 -16.41 -15.35 -6.20
CA VAL A 60 -16.25 -15.13 -7.64
C VAL A 60 -17.53 -15.51 -8.40
N ARG A 61 -18.10 -16.69 -8.12
CA ARG A 61 -19.29 -17.20 -8.78
C ARG A 61 -20.49 -16.27 -8.62
N ASN A 62 -20.69 -15.75 -7.42
CA ASN A 62 -21.82 -14.87 -7.10
C ASN A 62 -21.61 -13.42 -7.57
N GLY A 63 -20.36 -12.93 -7.62
CA GLY A 63 -20.06 -11.54 -7.95
C GLY A 63 -19.77 -11.25 -9.43
N VAL A 64 -19.26 -12.24 -10.17
CA VAL A 64 -18.62 -12.01 -11.47
C VAL A 64 -19.31 -12.76 -12.62
N ILE A 65 -19.69 -14.03 -12.45
CA ILE A 65 -20.16 -14.87 -13.57
C ILE A 65 -21.39 -14.28 -14.27
N GLY A 66 -22.34 -13.71 -13.52
CA GLY A 66 -23.54 -13.09 -14.10
C GLY A 66 -23.29 -11.82 -14.93
N LYS A 67 -22.10 -11.22 -14.83
CA LYS A 67 -21.71 -10.01 -15.57
C LYS A 67 -21.00 -10.33 -16.89
N ILE A 68 -20.56 -11.57 -17.09
CA ILE A 68 -19.88 -12.01 -18.31
C ILE A 68 -20.93 -12.20 -19.42
N ARG A 69 -20.70 -11.56 -20.57
CA ARG A 69 -21.61 -11.60 -21.73
C ARG A 69 -20.87 -12.04 -22.98
N GLY A 70 -21.55 -12.80 -23.82
CA GLY A 70 -21.04 -13.29 -25.09
C GLY A 70 -20.66 -14.77 -25.04
N ASN A 71 -19.91 -15.19 -26.06
CA ASN A 71 -19.39 -16.53 -26.22
C ASN A 71 -17.85 -16.52 -26.19
N PHE A 72 -17.21 -17.67 -26.37
CA PHE A 72 -15.77 -17.81 -26.39
C PHE A 72 -15.07 -16.73 -27.24
N PHE A 73 -15.58 -16.42 -28.43
CA PHE A 73 -14.97 -15.44 -29.35
C PHE A 73 -15.33 -13.98 -29.05
N THR A 74 -16.56 -13.73 -28.59
CA THR A 74 -17.15 -12.38 -28.50
C THR A 74 -17.07 -11.76 -27.12
N THR A 75 -16.74 -12.53 -26.09
CA THR A 75 -16.63 -12.03 -24.71
C THR A 75 -15.53 -10.99 -24.58
N ASP A 76 -15.83 -9.86 -23.94
CA ASP A 76 -14.85 -8.82 -23.64
C ASP A 76 -13.97 -9.22 -22.45
N LEU A 77 -12.72 -9.62 -22.73
CA LEU A 77 -11.79 -10.07 -21.70
C LEU A 77 -11.37 -8.95 -20.75
N GLU A 78 -11.27 -7.71 -21.23
CA GLU A 78 -10.89 -6.58 -20.38
C GLU A 78 -12.03 -6.22 -19.43
N GLY A 79 -13.28 -6.26 -19.90
CA GLY A 79 -14.46 -6.12 -19.04
C GLY A 79 -14.56 -7.21 -17.98
N VAL A 80 -14.26 -8.48 -18.34
CA VAL A 80 -14.19 -9.58 -17.36
C VAL A 80 -13.08 -9.31 -16.34
N ARG A 81 -11.88 -8.98 -16.80
CA ARG A 81 -10.74 -8.66 -15.94
C ARG A 81 -11.07 -7.54 -14.94
N ALA A 82 -11.59 -6.42 -15.43
CA ALA A 82 -11.98 -5.28 -14.60
C ALA A 82 -13.04 -5.68 -13.56
N THR A 83 -13.96 -6.58 -13.92
CA THR A 83 -14.96 -7.10 -12.96
C THR A 83 -14.31 -7.92 -11.86
N PHE A 84 -13.34 -8.78 -12.17
CA PHE A 84 -12.58 -9.52 -11.17
C PHE A 84 -11.78 -8.61 -10.23
N GLU A 85 -11.16 -7.55 -10.77
CA GLU A 85 -10.43 -6.56 -9.97
C GLU A 85 -11.33 -5.70 -9.06
N THR A 86 -12.67 -5.81 -9.16
CA THR A 86 -13.60 -5.21 -8.17
C THR A 86 -13.82 -6.07 -6.92
N VAL A 87 -13.39 -7.33 -6.93
CA VAL A 87 -13.53 -8.22 -5.78
C VAL A 87 -12.55 -7.75 -4.68
N PRO A 88 -12.99 -7.54 -3.43
CA PRO A 88 -12.20 -6.89 -2.36
C PRO A 88 -10.74 -7.34 -2.21
N TRP A 89 -10.50 -8.64 -2.27
CA TRP A 89 -9.18 -9.23 -2.06
C TRP A 89 -8.35 -9.39 -3.34
N VAL A 90 -8.93 -9.10 -4.52
CA VAL A 90 -8.24 -9.24 -5.81
C VAL A 90 -7.44 -7.97 -6.10
N ARG A 91 -6.12 -8.10 -6.10
CA ARG A 91 -5.20 -7.04 -6.49
C ARG A 91 -5.08 -6.89 -7.99
N ARG A 92 -4.94 -8.03 -8.67
CA ARG A 92 -4.77 -8.09 -10.12
C ARG A 92 -5.43 -9.34 -10.67
N ALA A 93 -6.06 -9.21 -11.82
CA ALA A 93 -6.56 -10.36 -12.57
C ALA A 93 -5.94 -10.38 -13.97
N THR A 94 -5.68 -11.58 -14.48
CA THR A 94 -5.37 -11.82 -15.89
C THR A 94 -6.36 -12.82 -16.42
N VAL A 95 -6.97 -12.51 -17.56
CA VAL A 95 -8.01 -13.36 -18.17
C VAL A 95 -7.51 -13.87 -19.51
N ARG A 96 -7.52 -15.19 -19.68
CA ARG A 96 -7.23 -15.84 -20.96
C ARG A 96 -8.35 -16.78 -21.37
N ARG A 97 -8.47 -16.99 -22.68
CA ARG A 97 -9.38 -17.97 -23.25
C ARG A 97 -8.72 -19.34 -23.26
N GLU A 98 -9.47 -20.36 -22.87
CA GLU A 98 -9.06 -21.75 -23.01
C GLU A 98 -10.09 -22.49 -23.85
N TRP A 99 -9.61 -23.01 -24.97
CA TRP A 99 -10.47 -23.62 -25.98
C TRP A 99 -11.08 -24.92 -25.43
N PRO A 100 -12.36 -25.23 -25.73
CA PRO A 100 -13.26 -24.52 -26.66
C PRO A 100 -14.20 -23.48 -26.02
N ASP A 101 -14.43 -23.55 -24.71
CA ASP A 101 -15.59 -22.91 -24.07
C ASP A 101 -15.29 -22.39 -22.65
N GLN A 102 -14.02 -22.13 -22.34
CA GLN A 102 -13.58 -21.77 -20.99
C GLN A 102 -12.83 -20.44 -20.95
N LEU A 103 -12.94 -19.76 -19.80
CA LEU A 103 -12.05 -18.67 -19.41
C LEU A 103 -11.23 -19.11 -18.21
N ILE A 104 -9.92 -18.89 -18.30
CA ILE A 104 -9.02 -19.04 -17.15
C ILE A 104 -8.70 -17.65 -16.64
N VAL A 105 -8.91 -17.47 -15.33
CA VAL A 105 -8.69 -16.20 -14.64
C VAL A 105 -7.64 -16.42 -13.57
N GLU A 106 -6.44 -15.90 -13.82
CA GLU A 106 -5.36 -15.88 -12.84
C GLU A 106 -5.50 -14.67 -11.94
N VAL A 107 -5.57 -14.91 -10.63
CA VAL A 107 -5.80 -13.88 -9.61
C VAL A 107 -4.58 -13.75 -8.71
N GLU A 108 -4.16 -12.51 -8.51
CA GLU A 108 -3.23 -12.12 -7.46
C GLU A 108 -4.02 -11.50 -6.30
N GLU A 109 -3.88 -12.04 -5.10
CA GLU A 109 -4.53 -11.50 -3.90
C GLU A 109 -3.75 -10.33 -3.30
N HIS A 110 -4.47 -9.43 -2.64
CA HIS A 110 -3.88 -8.47 -1.71
C HIS A 110 -3.42 -9.19 -0.44
N GLU A 111 -2.18 -8.97 -0.04
CA GLU A 111 -1.68 -9.32 1.29
C GLU A 111 -1.76 -8.08 2.18
N ALA A 112 -2.63 -8.12 3.20
CA ALA A 112 -2.85 -7.03 4.13
C ALA A 112 -1.63 -6.84 5.04
N LEU A 113 -1.09 -5.63 5.09
CA LEU A 113 -0.03 -5.24 6.01
C LEU A 113 -0.59 -4.53 7.24
N GLY A 114 -1.60 -3.68 7.06
CA GLY A 114 -2.17 -2.88 8.13
C GLY A 114 -3.39 -2.09 7.69
N THR A 115 -3.90 -1.23 8.56
CA THR A 115 -5.06 -0.37 8.27
C THR A 115 -4.61 0.98 7.70
N TRP A 116 -5.44 1.60 6.86
CA TRP A 116 -5.17 2.91 6.25
C TRP A 116 -6.29 3.90 6.52
N GLY A 117 -5.96 4.97 7.25
CA GLY A 117 -6.90 6.02 7.66
C GLY A 117 -7.91 5.53 8.69
N GLU A 118 -9.01 6.26 8.81
CA GLU A 118 -10.09 5.95 9.76
C GLU A 118 -11.26 5.19 9.10
N ASP A 119 -11.26 5.09 7.77
CA ASP A 119 -12.37 4.54 6.97
C ASP A 119 -12.43 3.00 6.95
N GLY A 120 -11.60 2.32 7.76
CA GLY A 120 -11.51 0.86 7.76
C GLY A 120 -10.90 0.26 6.48
N ARG A 121 -10.16 1.06 5.71
CA ARG A 121 -9.41 0.55 4.54
C ARG A 121 -8.15 -0.17 4.97
N LEU A 122 -7.63 -1.02 4.09
CA LEU A 122 -6.42 -1.80 4.31
C LEU A 122 -5.29 -1.28 3.42
N LEU A 123 -4.07 -1.33 3.94
CA LEU A 123 -2.83 -1.12 3.18
C LEU A 123 -2.20 -2.48 2.92
N SER A 124 -1.90 -2.78 1.65
CA SER A 124 -1.19 -4.01 1.29
C SER A 124 0.32 -3.87 1.46
N VAL A 125 1.03 -5.01 1.53
CA VAL A 125 2.51 -5.07 1.54
C VAL A 125 3.16 -4.39 0.33
N LYS A 126 2.42 -4.18 -0.77
CA LYS A 126 2.88 -3.49 -1.99
C LYS A 126 2.56 -1.99 -2.00
N GLY A 127 1.91 -1.49 -0.95
CA GLY A 127 1.53 -0.08 -0.79
C GLY A 127 0.28 0.31 -1.57
N ASP A 128 -0.53 -0.66 -2.00
CA ASP A 128 -1.83 -0.43 -2.59
C ASP A 128 -2.90 -0.42 -1.48
N VAL A 129 -3.82 0.53 -1.52
CA VAL A 129 -4.93 0.64 -0.57
C VAL A 129 -6.17 -0.01 -1.15
N PHE A 130 -6.80 -0.89 -0.39
CA PHE A 130 -7.98 -1.66 -0.80
C PHE A 130 -9.02 -1.72 0.34
N THR A 131 -10.24 -2.14 0.01
CA THR A 131 -11.34 -2.26 0.97
C THR A 131 -11.76 -3.70 1.04
N ALA A 132 -11.67 -4.31 2.21
CA ALA A 132 -12.14 -5.66 2.50
C ALA A 132 -12.68 -5.73 3.93
N ASN A 133 -13.26 -6.87 4.30
CA ASN A 133 -13.73 -7.08 5.65
C ASN A 133 -12.54 -7.15 6.61
N LEU A 134 -12.49 -6.25 7.59
CA LEU A 134 -11.38 -6.15 8.52
C LEU A 134 -11.22 -7.40 9.39
N ALA A 135 -12.33 -8.08 9.70
CA ALA A 135 -12.31 -9.33 10.46
C ALA A 135 -11.59 -10.46 9.72
N GLU A 136 -11.62 -10.47 8.38
CA GLU A 136 -10.88 -11.44 7.56
C GLU A 136 -9.39 -11.11 7.45
N ALA A 137 -8.99 -9.86 7.77
CA ALA A 137 -7.62 -9.39 7.71
C ALA A 137 -6.85 -9.56 9.03
N ASP A 138 -7.56 -9.60 10.16
CA ASP A 138 -7.00 -9.59 11.52
C ASP A 138 -6.76 -11.00 12.10
N ASP A 139 -6.95 -12.06 11.30
CA ASP A 139 -6.89 -13.46 11.78
C ASP A 139 -5.46 -13.90 12.18
N ASP A 140 -4.41 -13.30 11.59
CA ASP A 140 -3.02 -13.76 11.75
C ASP A 140 -2.18 -12.90 12.72
N HIS A 141 -2.42 -11.59 12.80
CA HIS A 141 -1.64 -10.65 13.60
C HIS A 141 -2.32 -9.28 13.77
N GLU A 142 -1.98 -8.57 14.85
CA GLU A 142 -2.42 -7.19 15.06
C GLU A 142 -1.90 -6.28 13.94
N LEU A 143 -2.83 -5.65 13.22
CA LEU A 143 -2.55 -4.81 12.07
C LEU A 143 -2.08 -3.42 12.48
N PRO A 144 -0.85 -2.98 12.12
CA PRO A 144 -0.40 -1.61 12.34
C PRO A 144 -1.30 -0.61 11.64
N ALA A 145 -1.47 0.56 12.25
CA ALA A 145 -2.31 1.63 11.70
C ALA A 145 -1.49 2.68 10.93
N PHE A 146 -1.90 2.96 9.69
CA PHE A 146 -1.25 3.92 8.81
C PHE A 146 -2.18 5.09 8.49
N SER A 147 -1.64 6.29 8.34
CA SER A 147 -2.40 7.43 7.83
C SER A 147 -1.52 8.42 7.10
N GLY A 148 -2.09 9.09 6.10
CA GLY A 148 -1.37 10.05 5.27
C GLY A 148 -2.28 10.75 4.26
N PRO A 149 -1.81 11.85 3.65
CA PRO A 149 -2.49 12.44 2.50
C PRO A 149 -2.64 11.44 1.36
N ARG A 150 -3.66 11.61 0.52
CA ARG A 150 -3.88 10.76 -0.66
C ARG A 150 -2.63 10.73 -1.55
N GLY A 151 -2.18 9.54 -1.93
CA GLY A 151 -0.98 9.36 -2.75
C GLY A 151 0.32 9.17 -1.95
N SER A 152 0.27 9.25 -0.61
CA SER A 152 1.43 9.04 0.27
C SER A 152 1.57 7.59 0.79
N GLU A 153 0.71 6.68 0.35
CA GLU A 153 0.63 5.30 0.86
C GLU A 153 1.98 4.57 0.79
N LYS A 154 2.65 4.67 -0.36
CA LYS A 154 3.97 4.08 -0.60
C LYS A 154 5.09 4.78 0.17
N GLU A 155 4.97 6.09 0.38
CA GLU A 155 5.92 6.86 1.18
C GLU A 155 5.85 6.44 2.65
N VAL A 156 4.63 6.40 3.20
CA VAL A 156 4.37 5.94 4.57
C VAL A 156 4.86 4.51 4.77
N LEU A 157 4.59 3.61 3.82
CA LEU A 157 5.07 2.22 3.87
C LEU A 157 6.61 2.12 3.88
N ALA A 158 7.28 2.87 2.99
CA ALA A 158 8.73 2.89 2.94
C ALA A 158 9.33 3.41 4.26
N ARG A 159 8.74 4.47 4.83
CA ARG A 159 9.15 5.02 6.12
C ARG A 159 8.87 4.09 7.28
N PHE A 160 7.77 3.35 7.26
CA PHE A 160 7.48 2.35 8.29
C PHE A 160 8.56 1.27 8.35
N THR A 161 8.96 0.75 7.18
CA THR A 161 10.03 -0.25 7.08
C THR A 161 11.35 0.28 7.63
N GLU A 162 11.71 1.53 7.28
CA GLU A 162 12.89 2.20 7.81
C GLU A 162 12.82 2.36 9.33
N LEU A 163 11.72 2.91 9.86
CA LEU A 163 11.55 3.15 11.29
C LEU A 163 11.57 1.85 12.09
N ARG A 164 10.98 0.77 11.59
CA ARG A 164 11.03 -0.56 12.22
C ARG A 164 12.48 -1.01 12.41
N SER A 165 13.34 -0.81 11.40
CA SER A 165 14.77 -1.14 11.50
C SER A 165 15.51 -0.24 12.50
N LEU A 166 15.14 1.04 12.58
CA LEU A 166 15.81 2.02 13.44
C LEU A 166 15.47 1.83 14.92
N PHE A 167 14.24 1.41 15.25
CA PHE A 167 13.81 1.16 16.63
C PHE A 167 14.17 -0.25 17.15
N ALA A 168 14.49 -1.20 16.27
CA ALA A 168 14.86 -2.57 16.65
C ALA A 168 15.95 -2.70 17.74
N PRO A 169 17.03 -1.86 17.78
CA PRO A 169 18.08 -1.96 18.81
C PRO A 169 17.59 -1.73 20.24
N VAL A 170 16.46 -1.04 20.43
CA VAL A 170 15.83 -0.81 21.74
C VAL A 170 14.58 -1.67 21.95
N GLN A 171 14.38 -2.68 21.10
CA GLN A 171 13.27 -3.65 21.18
C GLN A 171 11.90 -2.97 21.16
N LEU A 172 11.75 -1.91 20.36
CA LEU A 172 10.47 -1.25 20.11
C LEU A 172 10.05 -1.45 18.67
N ALA A 173 8.77 -1.76 18.44
CA ALA A 173 8.18 -1.88 17.13
C ALA A 173 7.15 -0.77 16.87
N PRO A 174 7.17 -0.10 15.70
CA PRO A 174 6.09 0.78 15.27
C PRO A 174 4.76 0.01 15.11
N MET A 175 3.71 0.48 15.78
CA MET A 175 2.32 -0.01 15.69
C MET A 175 1.38 0.99 15.02
N ALA A 176 1.75 2.28 14.95
CA ALA A 176 1.08 3.21 14.06
C ALA A 176 2.06 4.22 13.46
N LEU A 177 1.83 4.63 12.22
CA LEU A 177 2.60 5.67 11.56
C LEU A 177 1.66 6.65 10.85
N SER A 178 1.76 7.93 11.21
CA SER A 178 0.98 8.99 10.58
C SER A 178 1.87 10.02 9.90
N LEU A 179 1.49 10.38 8.67
CA LEU A 179 1.96 11.55 7.96
C LEU A 179 0.83 12.57 7.94
N SER A 180 1.04 13.73 8.57
CA SER A 180 0.03 14.80 8.52
C SER A 180 0.03 15.51 7.15
N ASP A 181 -1.03 16.26 6.84
CA ASP A 181 -1.11 17.15 5.67
C ASP A 181 0.02 18.20 5.63
N ARG A 182 0.61 18.49 6.79
CA ARG A 182 1.78 19.37 6.92
C ARG A 182 3.10 18.60 6.82
N TYR A 183 3.08 17.37 6.33
CA TYR A 183 4.24 16.47 6.17
C TYR A 183 5.04 16.26 7.45
N ALA A 184 4.37 16.26 8.60
CA ALA A 184 4.98 15.92 9.88
C ALA A 184 4.67 14.47 10.25
N TRP A 185 5.70 13.73 10.61
CA TRP A 185 5.66 12.32 10.99
C TRP A 185 5.42 12.13 12.49
N THR A 186 4.54 11.20 12.83
CA THR A 186 4.36 10.70 14.20
C THR A 186 4.31 9.18 14.16
N VAL A 187 5.02 8.53 15.08
CA VAL A 187 5.03 7.07 15.21
C VAL A 187 4.54 6.68 16.59
N LYS A 188 3.61 5.73 16.68
CA LYS A 188 3.21 5.08 17.93
C LYS A 188 3.88 3.72 17.99
N LEU A 189 4.47 3.38 19.12
CA LEU A 189 5.20 2.14 19.34
C LEU A 189 4.32 1.13 20.10
N ASP A 190 4.73 -0.14 20.08
CA ASP A 190 4.14 -1.28 20.77
C ASP A 190 3.94 -1.09 22.28
N ASN A 191 4.84 -0.38 22.94
CA ASN A 191 4.70 -0.03 24.35
C ASN A 191 3.71 1.13 24.62
N GLY A 192 3.04 1.64 23.59
CA GLY A 192 2.07 2.73 23.65
C GLY A 192 2.68 4.14 23.54
N MET A 193 4.01 4.28 23.52
CA MET A 193 4.69 5.57 23.41
C MET A 193 4.48 6.20 22.04
N SER A 194 4.10 7.48 22.01
CA SER A 194 4.00 8.28 20.78
C SER A 194 5.23 9.16 20.59
N VAL A 195 5.89 9.07 19.44
CA VAL A 195 7.08 9.86 19.10
C VAL A 195 6.75 10.81 17.95
N ALA A 196 6.73 12.10 18.25
CA ALA A 196 6.61 13.15 17.25
C ALA A 196 7.97 13.38 16.58
N LEU A 197 8.11 12.86 15.36
CA LEU A 197 9.34 13.00 14.57
C LEU A 197 9.35 14.28 13.75
N GLY A 198 8.19 14.89 13.48
CA GLY A 198 8.07 16.18 12.79
C GLY A 198 8.33 16.12 11.29
N ARG A 199 8.59 17.29 10.69
CA ARG A 199 8.84 17.42 9.25
C ARG A 199 10.27 17.02 8.90
N GLU A 200 10.40 16.44 7.72
CA GLU A 200 11.68 16.14 7.08
C GLU A 200 12.26 17.42 6.45
N GLN A 201 13.52 17.74 6.74
CA GLN A 201 14.24 18.88 6.15
C GLN A 201 15.21 18.39 5.05
N ASP A 202 15.82 17.24 5.31
CA ASP A 202 16.70 16.48 4.42
C ASP A 202 16.39 14.97 4.58
N LYS A 203 16.90 14.14 3.67
CA LYS A 203 16.66 12.67 3.66
C LYS A 203 17.08 11.95 4.94
N ASP A 204 17.93 12.56 5.77
CA ASP A 204 18.47 11.96 7.00
C ASP A 204 17.81 12.51 8.26
N THR A 205 16.89 13.47 8.15
CA THR A 205 16.37 14.22 9.31
C THR A 205 15.68 13.27 10.29
N LEU A 206 14.81 12.38 9.79
CA LEU A 206 14.11 11.39 10.60
C LEU A 206 15.09 10.40 11.22
N LYS A 207 15.99 9.85 10.41
CA LYS A 207 17.03 8.91 10.86
C LYS A 207 17.86 9.49 12.01
N LYS A 208 18.36 10.73 11.86
CA LYS A 208 19.14 11.43 12.92
C LYS A 208 18.32 11.61 14.19
N ARG A 209 17.03 11.95 14.08
CA ARG A 209 16.11 12.08 15.23
C ARG A 209 15.94 10.74 15.93
N VAL A 210 15.59 9.69 15.20
CA VAL A 210 15.39 8.35 15.77
C VAL A 210 16.68 7.80 16.39
N GLN A 211 17.82 7.92 15.72
CA GLN A 211 19.11 7.47 16.26
C GLN A 211 19.47 8.17 17.57
N ARG A 212 19.19 9.47 17.68
CA ARG A 212 19.39 10.20 18.94
C ARG A 212 18.50 9.64 20.04
N LEU A 213 17.21 9.42 19.76
CA LEU A 213 16.27 8.85 20.71
C LEU A 213 16.75 7.46 21.16
N VAL A 214 17.03 6.57 20.21
CA VAL A 214 17.51 5.20 20.45
C VAL A 214 18.78 5.20 21.32
N GLY A 215 19.71 6.14 21.07
CA GLY A 215 20.94 6.26 21.85
C GLY A 215 20.75 6.68 23.31
N VAL A 216 19.70 7.46 23.62
CA VAL A 216 19.42 7.93 24.99
C VAL A 216 18.31 7.13 25.68
N TYR A 217 17.55 6.34 24.94
CA TYR A 217 16.36 5.64 25.43
C TYR A 217 16.63 4.73 26.65
N PRO A 218 17.70 3.89 26.69
CA PRO A 218 17.98 3.09 27.88
C PRO A 218 18.18 3.92 29.15
N GLN A 219 18.79 5.11 29.03
CA GLN A 219 19.02 6.02 30.15
C GLN A 219 17.74 6.70 30.60
N LEU A 220 16.84 7.02 29.66
CA LEU A 220 15.52 7.58 29.96
C LEU A 220 14.68 6.59 30.76
N VAL A 221 14.59 5.34 30.28
CA VAL A 221 13.83 4.28 30.96
C VAL A 221 14.40 4.01 32.36
N ALA A 222 15.73 3.90 32.50
CA ALA A 222 16.37 3.67 33.79
C ALA A 222 16.13 4.81 34.81
N ARG A 223 16.02 6.06 34.34
CA ARG A 223 15.73 7.22 35.21
C ARG A 223 14.27 7.30 35.63
N LEU A 224 13.37 6.84 34.79
CA LEU A 224 11.93 6.97 35.04
C LEU A 224 11.38 5.83 35.90
N GLN A 225 12.11 4.70 36.02
CA GLN A 225 11.85 3.52 36.85
C GLN A 225 10.43 2.93 36.72
N GLU A 226 9.40 3.68 37.12
CA GLU A 226 7.98 3.33 37.12
C GLU A 226 7.14 4.24 36.19
N GLY A 227 7.70 5.36 35.73
CA GLY A 227 7.05 6.32 34.85
C GLY A 227 6.98 5.85 33.39
N ARG A 228 5.80 5.48 32.91
CA ARG A 228 5.58 5.23 31.48
C ARG A 228 5.73 6.53 30.70
N ILE A 229 6.60 6.53 29.68
CA ILE A 229 6.71 7.66 28.74
C ILE A 229 5.52 7.60 27.79
N ASP A 230 4.63 8.58 27.85
CA ASP A 230 3.45 8.63 26.98
C ASP A 230 3.80 9.29 25.64
N THR A 231 4.62 10.34 25.65
CA THR A 231 4.98 11.07 24.42
C THR A 231 6.42 11.56 24.45
N ILE A 232 7.10 11.49 23.30
CA ILE A 232 8.40 12.11 23.05
C ILE A 232 8.31 13.02 21.82
N ASP A 233 8.78 14.26 21.95
CA ASP A 233 8.92 15.20 20.85
C ASP A 233 10.39 15.34 20.44
N MET A 234 10.70 14.82 19.25
CA MET A 234 12.04 14.83 18.66
C MET A 234 12.28 15.99 17.69
N ARG A 235 11.35 16.95 17.60
CA ARG A 235 11.47 18.09 16.68
C ARG A 235 12.60 19.05 17.05
N TYR A 236 13.10 19.00 18.29
CA TYR A 236 14.16 19.86 18.78
C TYR A 236 15.55 19.42 18.25
N PRO A 237 16.35 20.34 17.67
CA PRO A 237 17.64 19.98 17.07
C PRO A 237 18.64 19.35 18.04
N ASN A 238 18.66 19.81 19.30
CA ASN A 238 19.65 19.44 20.31
C ASN A 238 19.03 18.82 21.58
N GLY A 239 17.79 18.36 21.50
CA GLY A 239 17.09 17.83 22.66
C GLY A 239 15.86 17.02 22.28
N LEU A 240 15.10 16.67 23.30
CA LEU A 240 13.77 16.09 23.21
C LEU A 240 12.94 16.63 24.37
N ALA A 241 11.62 16.73 24.16
CA ALA A 241 10.69 16.90 25.24
C ALA A 241 9.96 15.57 25.46
N LEU A 242 9.67 15.22 26.72
CA LEU A 242 8.87 14.03 27.02
C LEU A 242 7.75 14.40 27.98
N SER A 243 6.66 13.64 27.90
CA SER A 243 5.54 13.70 28.83
C SER A 243 5.32 12.31 29.41
N SER A 244 5.01 12.26 30.70
CA SER A 244 4.61 11.05 31.42
C SER A 244 3.54 11.44 32.44
N ALA A 245 2.47 10.67 32.52
CA ALA A 245 1.42 10.84 33.52
C ALA A 245 1.95 10.82 34.97
N LEU A 246 3.10 10.20 35.22
CA LEU A 246 3.70 10.04 36.54
C LEU A 246 4.80 11.08 36.86
N LEU A 247 5.10 11.98 35.93
CA LEU A 247 6.06 13.07 36.14
C LEU A 247 5.34 14.35 36.57
N SER A 248 5.36 14.66 37.86
CA SER A 248 5.07 16.01 38.34
C SER A 248 6.31 16.88 38.13
N VAL A 249 6.21 17.94 37.31
CA VAL A 249 7.27 18.94 37.17
C VAL A 249 7.42 19.65 38.52
N PRO A 250 8.59 19.64 39.17
CA PRO A 250 8.79 20.40 40.40
C PRO A 250 8.58 21.89 40.13
N ASP A 251 7.88 22.62 41.01
CA ASP A 251 7.56 24.06 40.86
C ASP A 251 8.78 24.96 40.61
N ASP A 252 9.99 24.50 40.94
CA ASP A 252 11.23 25.24 40.74
C ASP A 252 11.75 25.19 39.28
N ALA A 253 11.25 24.25 38.46
CA ALA A 253 11.66 24.09 37.07
C ALA A 253 11.09 25.19 36.14
N SER A 254 10.08 25.94 36.58
CA SER A 254 9.54 27.10 35.85
C SER A 254 10.42 28.35 36.01
N LYS A 255 11.37 28.35 36.96
CA LYS A 255 12.24 29.50 37.19
C LYS A 255 13.42 29.46 36.21
N PRO A 256 13.73 30.58 35.53
CA PRO A 256 14.87 30.62 34.63
C PRO A 256 16.16 30.30 35.40
N VAL A 257 16.91 29.31 34.91
CA VAL A 257 18.21 28.94 35.48
C VAL A 257 19.12 30.15 35.41
N LYS A 258 19.55 30.66 36.58
CA LYS A 258 20.46 31.81 36.64
C LYS A 258 21.77 31.44 35.94
N PRO A 259 22.28 32.27 35.01
CA PRO A 259 23.51 31.96 34.30
C PRO A 259 24.67 31.81 35.30
N VAL A 260 25.39 30.69 35.20
CA VAL A 260 26.60 30.44 35.98
C VAL A 260 27.64 31.48 35.58
N LYS A 261 27.96 32.42 36.47
CA LYS A 261 29.07 33.37 36.27
C LYS A 261 30.38 32.59 36.19
N LYS A 262 30.98 32.51 35.00
CA LYS A 262 32.36 31.99 34.83
C LYS A 262 33.30 32.85 35.68
N LYS A 263 34.05 32.22 36.60
CA LYS A 263 35.15 32.87 37.33
C LYS A 263 36.24 33.27 36.32
N PRO A 264 36.81 34.49 36.39
CA PRO A 264 37.95 34.87 35.55
C PRO A 264 39.16 33.99 35.89
N ASN A 265 39.81 33.44 34.86
CA ASN A 265 41.09 32.75 34.99
C ASN A 265 42.14 33.73 35.58
N GLN A 266 42.80 33.34 36.66
CA GLN A 266 43.99 34.04 37.15
C GLN A 266 45.17 33.77 36.19
N PRO A 267 45.94 34.79 35.79
CA PRO A 267 47.13 34.58 34.97
C PRO A 267 48.26 33.93 35.78
N ASN A 268 48.82 32.85 35.24
CA ASN A 268 50.02 32.19 35.75
C ASN A 268 51.19 33.18 35.80
N LYS A 269 51.78 33.37 36.98
CA LYS A 269 53.08 34.05 37.12
C LYS A 269 54.19 33.08 36.75
N THR A 270 54.87 33.37 35.65
CA THR A 270 56.11 32.71 35.22
C THR A 270 57.24 33.13 36.15
N THR A 271 57.72 32.25 37.02
CA THR A 271 58.95 32.46 37.79
C THR A 271 60.14 32.21 36.86
N LYS A 272 60.87 33.27 36.49
CA LYS A 272 62.20 33.15 35.87
C LYS A 272 63.21 32.75 36.95
N GLN A 273 63.92 31.65 36.75
CA GLN A 273 65.14 31.31 37.48
C GLN A 273 66.34 31.92 36.75
N THR A 274 67.20 32.60 37.50
CA THR A 274 68.59 32.96 37.19
C THR A 274 69.41 32.63 38.42
#